data_AF-A0A6J8CBE7-F1
#
_entry.id   AF-A0A6J8CBE7-F1
#
_cell.length_a   1.000
_cell.length_b   1.000
_cell.length_c   1.000
_cell.angle_alpha   90.00
_cell.angle_beta   90.00
_cell.angle_gamma   90.00
#
_symmetry.space_group_name_H-M   'P 1'
#
loop_
_entity.id
_entity.type
_entity.pdbx_description
1 polymer ?
#
loop_
_entity_poly.entity_id
_entity_poly.type
_entity_poly.pdbx_seq_one_letter_code
_entity_poly.pdbx_strand_id
1 'polypeptide(L)'
;MVIRNTSMSDRNLEQIMEETSKDDTLQTLTRLIIDGWPDEKNEVPKEVFEYWNFRDELSNVNRIILKGEKIIIPTSMRKNMLNKLHEGHLGIEKTRKLARDSIFWPGINAQITDFISKCSVCLESRRSNTKEPMAESETPELPWMTVGTDIFYWNINNYLIIVDYYSRYFEIAKLENIRASCVITHMKSVFARHGISSKNLLD
;
A
#
# COMPACT_ATOMS: atom_id res chain seq x y z
N MET A 1 -30.07 -5.64 -29.91
CA MET A 1 -29.15 -6.78 -29.75
C MET A 1 -27.75 -6.28 -29.46
N VAL A 2 -27.39 -5.99 -28.20
CA VAL A 2 -26.00 -5.83 -27.75
C VAL A 2 -25.92 -6.17 -26.25
N ILE A 3 -25.94 -7.45 -25.89
CA ILE A 3 -25.41 -7.97 -24.61
C ILE A 3 -24.28 -8.97 -24.93
N ARG A 4 -23.61 -8.79 -26.07
CA ARG A 4 -22.53 -9.70 -26.51
C ARG A 4 -21.13 -9.22 -26.13
N ASN A 5 -21.01 -8.06 -25.49
CA ASN A 5 -19.70 -7.45 -25.20
C ASN A 5 -19.40 -7.24 -23.72
N THR A 6 -20.26 -7.71 -22.82
CA THR A 6 -19.94 -7.80 -21.40
C THR A 6 -19.17 -9.10 -21.17
N SER A 7 -17.96 -9.02 -20.64
CA SER A 7 -17.08 -10.17 -20.32
C SER A 7 -17.61 -11.07 -19.19
N MET A 8 -18.91 -11.04 -18.93
CA MET A 8 -19.58 -11.79 -17.88
C MET A 8 -20.29 -12.99 -18.49
N SER A 9 -20.03 -14.17 -17.94
CA SER A 9 -20.71 -15.39 -18.38
C SER A 9 -22.24 -15.28 -18.23
N ASP A 10 -22.97 -15.94 -19.14
CA ASP A 10 -24.44 -15.93 -19.18
C ASP A 10 -25.07 -16.28 -17.82
N ARG A 11 -24.49 -17.25 -17.10
CA ARG A 11 -24.93 -17.65 -15.75
C ARG A 11 -24.82 -16.52 -14.71
N ASN A 12 -23.81 -15.66 -14.81
CA ASN A 12 -23.71 -14.51 -13.90
C ASN A 12 -24.77 -13.45 -14.23
N LEU A 13 -25.13 -13.29 -15.51
CA LEU A 13 -26.18 -12.34 -15.92
C LEU A 13 -27.56 -12.82 -15.46
N GLU A 14 -27.87 -14.10 -15.59
CA GLU A 14 -29.11 -14.70 -15.06
C GLU A 14 -29.23 -14.48 -13.55
N GLN A 15 -28.14 -14.71 -12.81
CA GLN A 15 -28.13 -14.49 -11.37
C GLN A 15 -28.31 -13.00 -11.02
N ILE A 16 -27.69 -12.08 -11.77
CA ILE A 16 -27.89 -10.65 -11.58
C ILE A 16 -29.35 -10.29 -11.81
N MET A 17 -29.98 -10.79 -12.87
CA MET A 17 -31.40 -10.54 -13.13
C MET A 17 -32.29 -11.03 -11.98
N GLU A 18 -32.03 -12.23 -11.47
CA GLU A 18 -32.78 -12.79 -10.35
C GLU A 18 -32.61 -11.95 -9.08
N GLU A 19 -31.38 -11.60 -8.73
CA GLU A 19 -31.08 -10.81 -7.53
C GLU A 19 -31.55 -9.35 -7.66
N THR A 20 -31.50 -8.75 -8.85
CA THR A 20 -32.11 -7.45 -9.14
C THR A 20 -33.63 -7.47 -8.89
N SER A 21 -34.30 -8.59 -9.21
CA SER A 21 -35.74 -8.73 -8.94
C SER A 21 -36.10 -8.88 -7.47
N LYS A 22 -35.12 -9.19 -6.60
CA LYS A 22 -35.28 -9.30 -5.14
C LYS A 22 -34.82 -8.05 -4.39
N ASP A 23 -34.06 -7.17 -5.04
CA ASP A 23 -33.49 -5.96 -4.42
C ASP A 23 -34.51 -4.81 -4.54
N ASP A 24 -35.14 -4.43 -3.42
CA ASP A 24 -36.18 -3.39 -3.36
C ASP A 24 -35.70 -2.03 -3.90
N THR A 25 -34.44 -1.69 -3.67
CA THR A 25 -33.83 -0.46 -4.18
C THR A 25 -33.74 -0.51 -5.70
N LEU A 26 -33.29 -1.62 -6.27
CA LEU A 26 -33.18 -1.77 -7.72
C LEU A 26 -34.54 -1.95 -8.42
N GLN A 27 -35.52 -2.53 -7.74
CA GLN A 27 -36.91 -2.56 -8.24
C GLN A 27 -37.49 -1.14 -8.34
N THR A 28 -37.29 -0.33 -7.30
CA THR A 28 -37.72 1.08 -7.29
C THR A 28 -36.99 1.87 -8.39
N LEU A 29 -35.68 1.65 -8.52
CA LEU A 29 -34.86 2.28 -9.56
C LEU A 29 -35.34 1.90 -10.97
N THR A 30 -35.72 0.62 -11.18
CA THR A 30 -36.26 0.15 -12.44
C THR A 30 -37.55 0.89 -12.81
N ARG A 31 -38.46 1.10 -11.85
CA ARG A 31 -39.69 1.87 -12.09
C ARG A 31 -39.38 3.30 -12.50
N LEU A 32 -38.48 4.00 -11.79
CA LEU A 32 -38.09 5.37 -12.15
C LEU A 32 -37.44 5.47 -13.53
N ILE A 33 -36.66 4.46 -13.94
CA ILE A 33 -36.07 4.42 -15.29
C ILE A 33 -37.13 4.27 -16.38
N ILE A 34 -38.21 3.51 -16.12
CA ILE A 34 -39.27 3.22 -17.10
C ILE A 34 -40.34 4.32 -17.10
N ASP A 35 -40.83 4.70 -15.93
CA ASP A 35 -41.96 5.62 -15.73
C ASP A 35 -41.52 7.08 -15.77
N GLY A 36 -40.24 7.35 -15.56
CA GLY A 36 -39.65 8.69 -15.51
C GLY A 36 -39.18 9.06 -14.11
N TRP A 37 -38.18 9.95 -14.08
CA TRP A 37 -37.67 10.54 -12.85
C TRP A 37 -38.50 11.77 -12.47
N PRO A 38 -38.70 12.07 -11.17
CA PRO A 38 -39.24 13.34 -10.73
C PRO A 38 -38.39 14.52 -11.20
N ASP A 39 -38.98 15.71 -11.28
CA ASP A 39 -38.27 16.94 -11.68
C ASP A 39 -37.34 17.43 -10.57
N GLU A 40 -37.76 17.28 -9.31
CA GLU A 40 -36.99 17.72 -8.16
C GLU A 40 -36.37 16.53 -7.38
N LYS A 41 -35.13 16.74 -6.91
CA LYS A 41 -34.35 15.70 -6.20
C LYS A 41 -34.97 15.28 -4.86
N ASN A 42 -35.68 16.17 -4.20
CA ASN A 42 -36.38 15.96 -2.92
C ASN A 42 -37.59 15.00 -3.05
N GLU A 43 -38.15 14.84 -4.25
CA GLU A 43 -39.28 13.94 -4.54
C GLU A 43 -38.83 12.50 -4.80
N VAL A 44 -37.53 12.29 -4.98
CA VAL A 44 -36.95 10.97 -5.23
C VAL A 44 -36.99 10.12 -3.96
N PRO A 45 -37.46 8.85 -4.03
CA PRO A 45 -37.41 7.93 -2.91
C PRO A 45 -36.00 7.81 -2.33
N LYS A 46 -35.90 7.78 -0.99
CA LYS A 46 -34.61 7.85 -0.28
C LYS A 46 -33.69 6.69 -0.64
N GLU A 47 -34.26 5.53 -0.93
CA GLU A 47 -33.56 4.29 -1.25
C GLU A 47 -32.75 4.42 -2.54
N VAL A 48 -33.24 5.21 -3.50
CA VAL A 48 -32.61 5.41 -4.81
C VAL A 48 -31.98 6.80 -4.98
N PHE A 49 -31.96 7.60 -3.91
CA PHE A 49 -31.44 8.98 -3.91
C PHE A 49 -29.99 9.07 -4.39
N GLU A 50 -29.16 8.07 -4.07
CA GLU A 50 -27.76 7.99 -4.49
C GLU A 50 -27.59 7.87 -6.01
N TYR A 51 -28.64 7.46 -6.73
CA TYR A 51 -28.64 7.30 -8.18
C TYR A 51 -29.06 8.55 -8.96
N TRP A 52 -29.60 9.58 -8.29
CA TRP A 52 -30.11 10.80 -8.93
C TRP A 52 -29.10 11.47 -9.87
N ASN A 53 -27.84 11.56 -9.44
CA ASN A 53 -26.77 12.20 -10.21
C ASN A 53 -26.38 11.42 -11.47
N PHE A 54 -26.91 10.21 -11.64
CA PHE A 54 -26.61 9.32 -12.75
C PHE A 54 -27.82 9.05 -13.64
N ARG A 55 -29.01 9.58 -13.29
CA ARG A 55 -30.30 9.23 -13.91
C ARG A 55 -30.30 9.26 -15.44
N ASP A 56 -29.63 10.25 -16.04
CA ASP A 56 -29.54 10.43 -17.49
C ASP A 56 -28.66 9.37 -18.18
N GLU A 57 -27.82 8.67 -17.42
CA GLU A 57 -26.96 7.57 -17.87
C GLU A 57 -27.56 6.20 -17.58
N LEU A 58 -28.72 6.13 -16.90
CA LEU A 58 -29.31 4.86 -16.47
C LEU A 58 -30.25 4.29 -17.54
N SER A 59 -30.12 3.00 -17.79
CA SER A 59 -31.00 2.26 -18.69
C SER A 59 -31.35 0.90 -18.11
N ASN A 60 -32.52 0.37 -18.46
CA ASN A 60 -32.92 -0.99 -18.13
C ASN A 60 -32.90 -1.84 -19.42
N VAL A 61 -32.12 -2.91 -19.42
CA VAL A 61 -32.05 -3.86 -20.54
C VAL A 61 -32.26 -5.25 -19.99
N ASN A 62 -33.34 -5.92 -20.40
CA ASN A 62 -33.66 -7.28 -19.97
C ASN A 62 -33.60 -7.48 -18.45
N ARG A 63 -34.20 -6.56 -17.67
CA ARG A 63 -34.21 -6.58 -16.18
C ARG A 63 -32.84 -6.36 -15.52
N ILE A 64 -31.83 -5.97 -16.28
CA ILE A 64 -30.53 -5.53 -15.77
C ILE A 64 -30.46 -4.01 -15.91
N ILE A 65 -30.07 -3.33 -14.84
CA ILE A 65 -29.85 -1.88 -14.87
C ILE A 65 -28.40 -1.61 -15.26
N LEU A 66 -28.19 -0.71 -16.21
CA LEU A 66 -26.89 -0.27 -16.68
C LEU A 66 -26.69 1.23 -16.40
N LYS A 67 -25.46 1.63 -16.07
CA LYS A 67 -24.98 3.02 -16.11
C LYS A 67 -24.02 3.17 -17.27
N GLY A 68 -24.48 3.71 -18.39
CA GLY A 68 -23.78 3.58 -19.67
C GLY A 68 -23.56 2.09 -20.01
N GLU A 69 -22.30 1.64 -20.06
CA GLU A 69 -21.94 0.25 -20.35
C GLU A 69 -21.77 -0.63 -19.10
N LYS A 70 -21.90 -0.06 -17.89
CA LYS A 70 -21.56 -0.73 -16.62
C LYS A 70 -22.79 -1.35 -15.98
N ILE A 71 -22.69 -2.59 -15.52
CA ILE A 71 -23.79 -3.28 -14.86
C ILE A 71 -23.95 -2.79 -13.41
N ILE A 72 -25.16 -2.41 -13.03
CA ILE A 72 -25.48 -2.11 -11.63
C ILE A 72 -25.67 -3.41 -10.86
N ILE A 73 -24.88 -3.59 -9.80
CA ILE A 73 -24.83 -4.84 -9.04
C ILE A 73 -25.78 -4.77 -7.81
N PRO A 74 -26.71 -5.75 -7.67
CA PRO A 74 -27.56 -5.90 -6.49
C PRO A 74 -26.76 -6.02 -5.20
N THR A 75 -27.32 -5.53 -4.09
CA THR A 75 -26.62 -5.45 -2.81
C THR A 75 -26.11 -6.81 -2.33
N SER A 76 -26.91 -7.87 -2.54
CA SER A 76 -26.56 -9.27 -2.20
C SER A 76 -25.31 -9.77 -2.94
N MET A 77 -25.05 -9.28 -4.15
CA MET A 77 -23.96 -9.73 -5.01
C MET A 77 -22.68 -8.91 -4.88
N ARG A 78 -22.73 -7.70 -4.29
CA ARG A 78 -21.58 -6.78 -4.20
C ARG A 78 -20.35 -7.44 -3.57
N LYS A 79 -20.52 -8.20 -2.48
CA LYS A 79 -19.40 -8.92 -1.82
C LYS A 79 -18.76 -9.94 -2.76
N ASN A 80 -19.56 -10.70 -3.52
CA ASN A 80 -19.04 -11.66 -4.49
C ASN A 80 -18.28 -10.94 -5.63
N MET A 81 -18.82 -9.83 -6.13
CA MET A 81 -18.15 -9.04 -7.17
C MET A 81 -16.84 -8.41 -6.68
N LEU A 82 -16.79 -7.92 -5.43
CA LEU A 82 -15.54 -7.43 -4.83
C LEU A 82 -14.47 -8.52 -4.75
N ASN A 83 -14.84 -9.74 -4.36
CA ASN A 83 -13.93 -10.89 -4.38
C ASN A 83 -13.39 -11.17 -5.80
N LYS A 84 -14.27 -11.18 -6.81
CA LYS A 84 -13.87 -11.40 -8.22
C LYS A 84 -12.96 -10.29 -8.74
N LEU A 85 -13.27 -9.03 -8.48
CA LEU A 85 -12.44 -7.89 -8.90
C LEU A 85 -11.06 -7.88 -8.23
N HIS A 86 -10.97 -8.43 -7.02
CA HIS A 86 -9.73 -8.55 -6.25
C HIS A 86 -9.01 -9.90 -6.48
N GLU A 87 -9.53 -10.75 -7.35
CA GLU A 87 -8.89 -12.03 -7.70
C GLU A 87 -7.45 -11.77 -8.20
N GLY A 88 -6.50 -12.54 -7.67
CA GLY A 88 -5.07 -12.30 -7.91
C GLY A 88 -4.45 -11.17 -7.08
N HIS A 89 -5.12 -10.69 -6.02
CA HIS A 89 -4.61 -9.70 -5.05
C HIS A 89 -4.14 -8.39 -5.70
N LEU A 90 -4.92 -7.93 -6.68
CA LEU A 90 -4.65 -6.66 -7.34
C LEU A 90 -4.74 -5.50 -6.35
N GLY A 91 -3.78 -4.58 -6.44
CA GLY A 91 -3.80 -3.35 -5.65
C GLY A 91 -5.00 -2.46 -5.99
N ILE A 92 -5.33 -1.53 -5.07
CA ILE A 92 -6.53 -0.69 -5.10
C ILE A 92 -6.79 -0.05 -6.47
N GLU A 93 -5.79 0.56 -7.09
CA GLU A 93 -5.96 1.28 -8.35
C GLU A 93 -6.27 0.35 -9.54
N LYS A 94 -5.70 -0.86 -9.57
CA LYS A 94 -6.02 -1.86 -10.60
C LYS A 94 -7.43 -2.40 -10.42
N THR A 95 -7.83 -2.73 -9.19
CA THR A 95 -9.19 -3.20 -8.88
C THR A 95 -10.24 -2.13 -9.21
N ARG A 96 -9.97 -0.85 -8.88
CA ARG A 96 -10.83 0.27 -9.27
C ARG A 96 -10.95 0.41 -10.79
N LYS A 97 -9.85 0.21 -11.52
CA LYS A 97 -9.88 0.23 -12.99
C LYS A 97 -10.79 -0.85 -13.55
N LEU A 98 -10.63 -2.11 -13.11
CA LEU A 98 -11.50 -3.22 -13.53
C LEU A 98 -12.97 -2.96 -13.23
N ALA A 99 -13.26 -2.42 -12.04
CA ALA A 99 -14.61 -2.04 -11.67
C ALA A 99 -15.18 -0.98 -12.62
N ARG A 100 -14.41 0.09 -12.89
CA ARG A 100 -14.82 1.17 -13.80
C ARG A 100 -15.15 0.68 -15.21
N ASP A 101 -14.57 -0.42 -15.65
CA ASP A 101 -14.75 -0.95 -17.01
C ASP A 101 -15.95 -1.91 -17.10
N SER A 102 -16.54 -2.37 -15.98
CA SER A 102 -17.52 -3.47 -16.01
C SER A 102 -18.75 -3.28 -15.12
N ILE A 103 -18.60 -2.73 -13.92
CA ILE A 103 -19.67 -2.75 -12.90
C ILE A 103 -19.77 -1.43 -12.13
N PHE A 104 -20.94 -1.20 -11.53
CA PHE A 104 -21.21 0.03 -10.79
C PHE A 104 -22.16 -0.19 -9.60
N TRP A 105 -21.92 0.55 -8.53
CA TRP A 105 -22.91 0.94 -7.54
C TRP A 105 -22.38 2.18 -6.79
N PRO A 106 -23.26 2.99 -6.18
CA PRO A 106 -22.83 4.12 -5.36
C PRO A 106 -21.85 3.68 -4.26
N GLY A 107 -20.72 4.37 -4.14
CA GLY A 107 -19.71 4.06 -3.12
C GLY A 107 -18.77 2.88 -3.44
N ILE A 108 -18.83 2.27 -4.64
CA ILE A 108 -17.96 1.15 -5.03
C ILE A 108 -16.47 1.39 -4.75
N ASN A 109 -15.96 2.60 -5.04
CA ASN A 109 -14.54 2.93 -4.83
C ASN A 109 -14.12 2.88 -3.35
N ALA A 110 -15.00 3.33 -2.45
CA ALA A 110 -14.77 3.29 -1.01
C ALA A 110 -14.81 1.84 -0.51
N GLN A 111 -15.78 1.05 -0.99
CA GLN A 111 -15.89 -0.37 -0.65
C GLN A 111 -14.70 -1.19 -1.16
N ILE A 112 -14.19 -0.92 -2.37
CA ILE A 112 -12.96 -1.55 -2.88
C ILE A 112 -11.78 -1.24 -1.95
N THR A 113 -11.60 0.02 -1.54
CA THR A 113 -10.51 0.40 -0.64
C THR A 113 -10.62 -0.29 0.72
N ASP A 114 -11.80 -0.28 1.33
CA ASP A 114 -12.05 -0.95 2.61
C ASP A 114 -11.82 -2.47 2.49
N PHE A 115 -12.34 -3.09 1.44
CA PHE A 115 -12.20 -4.52 1.18
C PHE A 115 -10.73 -4.94 1.05
N ILE A 116 -9.94 -4.23 0.25
CA ILE A 116 -8.52 -4.54 0.04
C ILE A 116 -7.69 -4.25 1.29
N SER A 117 -8.01 -3.19 2.05
CA SER A 117 -7.31 -2.89 3.30
C SER A 117 -7.46 -3.99 4.36
N LYS A 118 -8.50 -4.83 4.25
CA LYS A 118 -8.76 -5.97 5.15
C LYS A 118 -8.25 -7.30 4.60
N CYS A 119 -7.64 -7.32 3.41
CA CYS A 119 -7.11 -8.54 2.81
C CYS A 119 -5.77 -8.91 3.46
N SER A 120 -5.69 -10.08 4.11
CA SER A 120 -4.48 -10.57 4.78
C SER A 120 -3.28 -10.67 3.84
N VAL A 121 -3.46 -11.24 2.65
CA VAL A 121 -2.39 -11.40 1.66
C VAL A 121 -1.85 -10.05 1.18
N CYS A 122 -2.72 -9.06 0.97
CA CYS A 122 -2.28 -7.70 0.61
C CYS A 122 -1.60 -6.98 1.77
N LEU A 123 -2.00 -7.25 3.01
CA LEU A 123 -1.37 -6.68 4.20
C LEU A 123 0.05 -7.25 4.41
N GLU A 124 0.23 -8.56 4.25
CA GLU A 124 1.53 -9.22 4.37
C GLU A 124 2.51 -8.81 3.28
N SER A 125 2.02 -8.62 2.04
CA SER A 125 2.82 -8.20 0.90
C SER A 125 3.01 -6.68 0.79
N ARG A 126 2.43 -5.89 1.71
CA ARG A 126 2.59 -4.45 1.73
C ARG A 126 4.05 -4.11 2.02
N ARG A 127 4.66 -3.24 1.20
CA ARG A 127 6.02 -2.74 1.47
C ARG A 127 6.06 -2.15 2.88
N SER A 128 7.02 -2.61 3.68
CA SER A 128 7.34 -2.02 4.99
C SER A 128 7.58 -0.52 4.83
N ASN A 129 7.15 0.26 5.83
CA ASN A 129 7.23 1.72 5.87
C ASN A 129 8.63 2.22 5.49
N THR A 130 8.68 3.47 5.03
CA THR A 130 9.91 4.24 4.79
C THR A 130 10.84 4.05 5.98
N LYS A 131 12.07 3.59 5.73
CA LYS A 131 13.12 3.50 6.77
C LYS A 131 13.14 4.82 7.52
N GLU A 132 13.17 4.75 8.85
CA GLU A 132 13.32 5.95 9.67
C GLU A 132 14.51 6.78 9.17
N PRO A 133 14.40 8.12 9.14
CA PRO A 133 15.55 8.96 8.84
C PRO A 133 16.73 8.56 9.73
N MET A 134 17.94 8.47 9.16
CA MET A 134 19.13 8.22 9.96
C MET A 134 19.22 9.26 11.06
N ALA A 135 19.29 8.81 12.32
CA ALA A 135 19.52 9.70 13.44
C ALA A 135 20.95 10.27 13.36
N GLU A 136 21.08 11.59 13.48
CA GLU A 136 22.39 12.23 13.57
C GLU A 136 23.04 11.89 14.91
N SER A 137 24.28 11.38 14.88
CA SER A 137 25.07 11.17 16.09
C SER A 137 25.61 12.51 16.60
N GLU A 138 25.52 12.76 17.90
CA GLU A 138 26.13 13.94 18.53
C GLU A 138 27.65 13.98 18.30
N THR A 139 28.18 15.15 17.98
CA THR A 139 29.63 15.37 17.88
C THR A 139 30.20 15.54 19.28
N PRO A 140 31.30 14.87 19.65
CA PRO A 140 31.92 15.03 20.97
C PRO A 140 32.37 16.47 21.23
N GLU A 141 32.60 16.83 22.51
CA GLU A 141 33.04 18.18 22.88
C GLU A 141 34.56 18.38 22.75
N LEU A 142 35.34 17.31 22.85
CA LEU A 142 36.80 17.34 22.90
C LEU A 142 37.43 16.30 21.94
N PRO A 143 38.63 16.58 21.40
CA PRO A 143 39.42 15.58 20.67
C PRO A 143 39.62 14.30 21.49
N TRP A 144 39.54 13.16 20.82
CA TRP A 144 39.77 11.83 21.39
C TRP A 144 38.78 11.41 22.49
N MET A 145 37.69 12.15 22.69
CA MET A 145 36.63 11.81 23.63
C MET A 145 35.79 10.62 23.14
N THR A 146 35.51 10.58 21.83
CA THR A 146 34.86 9.44 21.16
C THR A 146 35.69 9.03 19.97
N VAL A 147 36.05 7.75 19.92
CA VAL A 147 36.77 7.17 18.77
C VAL A 147 35.96 6.06 18.13
N GLY A 148 36.01 6.01 16.81
CA GLY A 148 35.53 4.88 16.01
C GLY A 148 36.70 3.99 15.68
N THR A 149 36.52 2.69 15.83
CA THR A 149 37.56 1.73 15.50
C THR A 149 37.00 0.63 14.64
N ASP A 150 37.69 0.33 13.55
CA ASP A 150 37.32 -0.73 12.62
C ASP A 150 38.57 -1.46 12.11
N ILE A 151 38.38 -2.69 11.65
CA ILE A 151 39.42 -3.52 11.04
C ILE A 151 39.09 -3.72 9.58
N PHE A 152 39.98 -3.28 8.70
CA PHE A 152 39.83 -3.48 7.26
C PHE A 152 40.97 -4.31 6.68
N TYR A 153 40.69 -4.98 5.57
CA TYR A 153 41.66 -5.82 4.86
C TYR A 153 42.08 -5.15 3.56
N TRP A 154 43.39 -5.03 3.36
CA TRP A 154 43.96 -4.45 2.14
C TRP A 154 45.31 -5.09 1.82
N ASN A 155 45.57 -5.39 0.53
CA ASN A 155 46.84 -5.94 0.06
C ASN A 155 47.40 -7.08 0.93
N ILE A 156 46.57 -8.09 1.23
CA ILE A 156 46.94 -9.31 1.98
C ILE A 156 47.20 -9.04 3.49
N ASN A 157 46.94 -7.84 3.98
CA ASN A 157 47.19 -7.47 5.36
C ASN A 157 45.91 -6.91 6.02
N ASN A 158 45.80 -7.12 7.33
CA ASN A 158 44.75 -6.50 8.14
C ASN A 158 45.29 -5.20 8.73
N TYR A 159 44.42 -4.21 8.86
CA TYR A 159 44.74 -2.90 9.43
C TYR A 159 43.67 -2.51 10.44
N LEU A 160 44.11 -1.96 11.55
CA LEU A 160 43.25 -1.26 12.50
C LEU A 160 43.23 0.21 12.12
N ILE A 161 42.05 0.77 11.91
CA ILE A 161 41.86 2.22 11.82
C ILE A 161 41.20 2.71 13.11
N ILE A 162 41.70 3.83 13.63
CA ILE A 162 41.11 4.53 14.77
C ILE A 162 40.86 5.97 14.33
N VAL A 163 39.61 6.42 14.40
CA VAL A 163 39.17 7.74 13.95
C VAL A 163 38.62 8.53 15.14
N ASP A 164 39.14 9.72 15.37
CA ASP A 164 38.58 10.68 16.32
C ASP A 164 37.32 11.35 15.73
N TYR A 165 36.19 11.26 16.45
CA TYR A 165 34.93 11.82 15.98
C TYR A 165 34.87 13.36 16.05
N TYR A 166 35.72 13.99 16.87
CA TYR A 166 35.79 15.44 16.98
C TYR A 166 36.56 16.05 15.81
N SER A 167 37.84 15.68 15.65
CA SER A 167 38.74 16.28 14.65
C SER A 167 38.72 15.59 13.30
N ARG A 168 38.13 14.39 13.20
CA ARG A 168 38.23 13.47 12.04
C ARG A 168 39.65 13.01 11.73
N TYR A 169 40.60 13.23 12.64
CA TYR A 169 41.94 12.68 12.54
C TYR A 169 41.90 11.16 12.71
N PHE A 170 42.71 10.45 11.93
CA PHE A 170 42.76 8.98 11.99
C PHE A 170 44.19 8.45 12.11
N GLU A 171 44.32 7.32 12.79
CA GLU A 171 45.54 6.52 12.83
C GLU A 171 45.30 5.14 12.25
N ILE A 172 46.31 4.61 11.56
CA ILE A 172 46.29 3.27 10.98
C ILE A 172 47.46 2.47 11.53
N ALA A 173 47.16 1.26 12.01
CA ALA A 173 48.17 0.30 12.42
C ALA A 173 48.00 -0.99 11.62
N LYS A 174 49.09 -1.48 11.03
CA LYS A 174 49.12 -2.81 10.41
C LYS A 174 49.04 -3.87 11.52
N LEU A 175 48.09 -4.80 11.40
CA LEU A 175 47.92 -5.90 12.34
C LEU A 175 48.66 -7.14 11.86
N GLU A 176 49.41 -7.77 12.76
CA GLU A 176 50.00 -9.10 12.51
C GLU A 176 48.91 -10.19 12.49
N ASN A 177 47.85 -10.01 13.28
CA ASN A 177 46.67 -10.86 13.32
C ASN A 177 45.47 -10.09 13.91
N ILE A 178 44.25 -10.57 13.68
CA ILE A 178 43.01 -9.95 14.15
C ILE A 178 42.62 -10.32 15.59
N ARG A 179 43.55 -10.89 16.39
CA ARG A 179 43.23 -11.25 17.77
C ARG A 179 43.10 -9.98 18.60
N ALA A 180 42.20 -10.02 19.58
CA ALA A 180 41.97 -8.91 20.51
C ALA A 180 43.26 -8.41 21.18
N SER A 181 44.21 -9.29 21.50
CA SER A 181 45.49 -8.90 22.11
C SER A 181 46.34 -7.99 21.21
N CYS A 182 46.36 -8.24 19.90
CA CYS A 182 47.08 -7.42 18.93
C CYS A 182 46.40 -6.05 18.80
N VAL A 183 45.07 -6.03 18.65
CA VAL A 183 44.26 -4.80 18.58
C VAL A 183 44.44 -3.95 19.84
N ILE A 184 44.37 -4.56 21.04
CA ILE A 184 44.54 -3.87 22.33
C ILE A 184 45.92 -3.22 22.42
N THR A 185 46.99 -3.89 21.99
CA THR A 185 48.35 -3.32 22.01
C THR A 185 48.43 -2.06 21.16
N HIS A 186 47.87 -2.08 19.95
CA HIS A 186 47.84 -0.91 19.08
C HIS A 186 46.95 0.21 19.64
N MET A 187 45.74 -0.12 20.13
CA MET A 187 44.87 0.87 20.78
C MET A 187 45.53 1.53 22.00
N LYS A 188 46.22 0.75 22.85
CA LYS A 188 46.98 1.30 23.98
C LYS A 188 48.07 2.26 23.54
N SER A 189 48.76 1.96 22.42
CA SER A 189 49.76 2.88 21.86
C SER A 189 49.13 4.20 21.41
N VAL A 190 47.95 4.17 20.79
CA VAL A 190 47.21 5.38 20.39
C VAL A 190 46.73 6.16 21.61
N PHE A 191 46.16 5.51 22.62
CA PHE A 191 45.73 6.16 23.86
C PHE A 191 46.89 6.74 24.69
N ALA A 192 48.08 6.15 24.61
CA ALA A 192 49.27 6.72 25.24
C ALA A 192 49.73 8.03 24.57
N ARG A 193 49.43 8.23 23.28
CA ARG A 193 49.76 9.47 22.55
C ARG A 193 48.73 10.58 22.77
N HIS A 194 47.45 10.21 22.77
CA HIS A 194 46.35 11.19 22.66
C HIS A 194 45.47 11.30 23.91
N GLY A 195 45.69 10.43 24.88
CA GLY A 195 44.83 10.30 26.06
C GLY A 195 43.84 9.15 25.94
N ILE A 196 43.24 8.82 27.08
CA ILE A 196 42.29 7.70 27.19
C ILE A 196 40.91 8.20 26.73
N SER A 197 40.35 7.54 25.72
CA SER A 197 39.00 7.84 25.24
C SER A 197 37.95 7.54 26.31
N SER A 198 36.92 8.40 26.37
CA SER A 198 35.77 8.21 27.25
C SER A 198 34.72 7.28 26.65
N LYS A 199 34.69 7.14 25.31
CA LYS A 199 33.74 6.30 24.58
C LYS A 199 34.39 5.67 23.34
N ASN A 200 34.30 4.35 23.23
CA ASN A 200 34.73 3.61 22.05
C ASN A 200 33.49 3.11 21.31
N LEU A 201 33.37 3.46 20.03
CA LEU A 201 32.36 2.93 19.13
C LEU A 201 33.01 1.85 18.28
N LEU A 202 32.57 0.61 18.47
CA LEU A 202 32.97 -0.58 17.73
C LEU A 202 31.76 -1.05 16.91
N ASP A 203 32.00 -1.39 15.64
CA ASP A 203 31.02 -2.10 14.80
C ASP A 203 31.13 -3.62 14.96
#